data_AF-J3MNZ5-F1
#
_entry.id   AF-J3MNZ5-F1
#
_cell.length_a   1.000
_cell.length_b   1.000
_cell.length_c   1.000
_cell.angle_alpha   90.00
_cell.angle_beta   90.00
_cell.angle_gamma   90.00
#
_symmetry.space_group_name_H-M   'P 1'
#
loop_
_entity.id
_entity.type
_entity.pdbx_description
1 polymer ?
#
loop_
_entity_poly.entity_id
_entity_poly.type
_entity_poly.pdbx_seq_one_letter_code
_entity_poly.pdbx_strand_id
1 'polypeptide(L)'
;MASDSESPPAPLLATPLAGFVSLLSARRFAAAKSLLASLITPRLLAVPFADLAASSLPRAAPRHAVTAFYDMLFRAYADSGASTRAAEAFGLTVSRLGGLDPRSLTSSLLSLRRAGHLETAADLLKQAITSCPDSVTPLSASIIVDGFCKSGRVIHARQLLDEMPRHGVKVNALCYNSLLDTYTRGKDDDRVAEGLKGMETEGIEPTVGTYTILVDGLSGSRDISKVEAVFDEMKRKNIAGDVYFYSAVINAYCRAGNVRRASEVFDECVVNGIEPNERTYGALINGFCKIGQMDAAKMLLEDMQAQGVGINQIVFNTMIDGYCRKNMVDKALEVKMIVEKMGIELDVYTYNTLACGLRRANRMDEAKNLLHIMIEKGVRPNHVSYTTLISIHCNEGDMVEARRLFRNMEGNGAKPSLVTYNVMMDGYIKNGSIREAERFKKEMEKKGLVPDVYSYAALIHGHCVNGKVDVALRFFEEMKQTGSKPNIVAYTALISGLAKEGRSEEAFQLYDNMLGDGLIPDDTLYSALVGSLHSDKRKNVLPQTK
;
A
#
# COMPACT_ATOMS: atom_id res chain seq x y z
N MET A 1 -32.98 14.34 -39.79
CA MET A 1 -32.09 14.75 -40.89
C MET A 1 -30.75 14.08 -40.65
N ALA A 2 -30.32 13.29 -41.62
CA ALA A 2 -29.08 12.54 -41.62
C ALA A 2 -27.87 13.46 -41.46
N SER A 3 -26.89 13.05 -40.67
CA SER A 3 -25.56 13.64 -40.65
C SER A 3 -24.56 12.58 -41.11
N ASP A 4 -24.21 12.71 -42.37
CA ASP A 4 -23.26 11.98 -43.21
C ASP A 4 -22.17 11.18 -42.49
N SER A 5 -22.33 9.86 -42.59
CA SER A 5 -21.27 8.87 -42.56
C SER A 5 -20.62 8.79 -43.96
N GLU A 6 -19.58 9.58 -44.23
CA GLU A 6 -18.70 9.34 -45.37
C GLU A 6 -17.32 8.87 -44.88
N SER A 7 -17.05 7.58 -45.06
CA SER A 7 -15.67 7.06 -45.09
C SER A 7 -14.93 7.69 -46.27
N PRO A 8 -13.75 8.30 -46.10
CA PRO A 8 -13.03 8.96 -47.19
C PRO A 8 -12.44 7.93 -48.17
N PRO A 9 -12.17 8.32 -49.42
CA PRO A 9 -11.92 7.36 -50.49
C PRO A 9 -10.53 6.70 -50.38
N ALA A 10 -10.48 5.40 -50.68
CA ALA A 10 -9.30 4.53 -50.73
C ALA A 10 -8.08 4.97 -51.61
N PRO A 11 -8.14 5.89 -52.60
CA PRO A 11 -7.01 6.13 -53.53
C PRO A 11 -5.74 6.75 -52.93
N LEU A 12 -5.82 7.49 -51.81
CA LEU A 12 -4.68 8.26 -51.28
C LEU A 12 -3.64 7.42 -50.50
N LEU A 13 -4.00 6.21 -50.08
CA LEU A 13 -3.13 5.30 -49.32
C LEU A 13 -2.57 4.16 -50.17
N ALA A 14 -3.04 4.00 -51.41
CA ALA A 14 -2.70 2.88 -52.28
C ALA A 14 -1.21 2.85 -52.69
N THR A 15 -0.61 4.01 -52.97
CA THR A 15 0.80 4.13 -53.40
C THR A 15 1.79 3.79 -52.28
N PRO A 16 1.68 4.32 -51.05
CA PRO A 16 2.56 3.93 -49.95
C PRO A 16 2.37 2.47 -49.49
N LEU A 17 1.14 1.95 -49.53
CA LEU A 17 0.86 0.55 -49.18
C LEU A 17 1.40 -0.43 -50.23
N ALA A 18 1.34 -0.08 -51.52
CA ALA A 18 2.00 -0.84 -52.57
C ALA A 18 3.54 -0.85 -52.40
N GLY A 19 4.13 0.29 -51.99
CA GLY A 19 5.55 0.37 -51.62
C GLY A 19 5.91 -0.53 -50.44
N PHE A 20 5.07 -0.56 -49.40
CA PHE A 20 5.21 -1.46 -48.26
C PHE A 20 5.18 -2.94 -48.67
N VAL A 21 4.19 -3.35 -49.47
CA VAL A 21 4.06 -4.76 -49.92
C VAL A 21 5.17 -5.17 -50.89
N SER A 22 5.67 -4.25 -51.72
CA SER A 22 6.84 -4.47 -52.57
C SER A 22 8.11 -4.73 -51.74
N LEU A 23 8.34 -3.93 -50.68
CA LEU A 23 9.47 -4.14 -49.77
C LEU A 23 9.38 -5.49 -49.03
N LEU A 24 8.18 -5.93 -48.64
CA LEU A 24 7.96 -7.25 -48.05
C LEU A 24 8.27 -8.38 -49.05
N SER A 25 7.83 -8.23 -50.30
CA SER A 25 8.10 -9.19 -51.38
C SER A 25 9.59 -9.30 -51.70
N ALA A 26 10.34 -8.20 -51.53
CA ALA A 26 11.79 -8.14 -51.68
C ALA A 26 12.57 -8.53 -50.40
N ARG A 27 11.90 -9.03 -49.35
CA ARG A 27 12.50 -9.38 -48.03
C ARG A 27 13.22 -8.23 -47.31
N ARG A 28 12.91 -6.98 -47.64
CA ARG A 28 13.49 -5.79 -46.99
C ARG A 28 12.69 -5.39 -45.75
N PHE A 29 12.58 -6.31 -44.77
CA PHE A 29 11.69 -6.16 -43.61
C PHE A 29 12.00 -4.95 -42.71
N ALA A 30 13.26 -4.56 -42.56
CA ALA A 30 13.63 -3.37 -41.78
C ALA A 30 13.13 -2.07 -42.45
N ALA A 31 13.29 -1.96 -43.77
CA ALA A 31 12.78 -0.83 -44.54
C ALA A 31 11.24 -0.82 -44.56
N ALA A 32 10.62 -1.99 -44.68
CA ALA A 32 9.16 -2.13 -44.59
C ALA A 32 8.63 -1.69 -43.23
N LYS A 33 9.29 -2.05 -42.13
CA LYS A 33 8.93 -1.61 -40.76
C LYS A 33 9.06 -0.10 -40.60
N SER A 34 10.15 0.50 -41.09
CA SER A 34 10.35 1.95 -41.05
C SER A 34 9.30 2.70 -41.86
N LEU A 35 8.94 2.17 -43.04
CA LEU A 35 7.88 2.74 -43.86
C LEU A 35 6.53 2.61 -43.15
N LEU A 36 6.20 1.44 -42.61
CA LEU A 36 4.96 1.23 -41.87
C LEU A 36 4.83 2.20 -40.70
N ALA A 37 5.89 2.41 -39.92
CA ALA A 37 5.90 3.38 -38.82
C ALA A 37 5.56 4.81 -39.29
N SER A 38 6.05 5.23 -40.47
CA SER A 38 5.70 6.52 -41.06
C SER A 38 4.27 6.61 -41.62
N LEU A 39 3.64 5.46 -41.90
CA LEU A 39 2.29 5.36 -42.44
C LEU A 39 1.20 5.22 -41.37
N ILE A 40 1.57 4.82 -40.15
CA ILE A 40 0.64 4.76 -39.01
C ILE A 40 0.17 6.17 -38.68
N THR A 41 -0.98 6.52 -39.23
CA THR A 41 -1.67 7.80 -39.06
C THR A 41 -3.12 7.52 -38.65
N PRO A 42 -3.81 8.46 -38.00
CA PRO A 42 -5.24 8.30 -37.69
C PRO A 42 -6.08 7.94 -38.93
N ARG A 43 -5.66 8.40 -40.11
CA ARG A 43 -6.29 8.08 -41.40
C ARG A 43 -6.12 6.61 -41.79
N LEU A 44 -4.91 6.06 -41.69
CA LEU A 44 -4.67 4.63 -41.95
C LEU A 44 -5.42 3.75 -40.96
N LEU A 45 -5.40 4.14 -39.68
CA LEU A 45 -6.06 3.39 -38.61
C LEU A 45 -7.60 3.36 -38.74
N ALA A 46 -8.18 4.32 -39.46
CA ALA A 46 -9.62 4.37 -39.74
C ALA A 46 -10.07 3.42 -40.86
N VAL A 47 -9.17 2.91 -41.71
CA VAL A 47 -9.51 1.99 -42.81
C VAL A 47 -9.67 0.56 -42.29
N PRO A 48 -10.78 -0.15 -42.59
CA PRO A 48 -10.97 -1.53 -42.15
C PRO A 48 -9.85 -2.44 -42.62
N PHE A 49 -9.39 -3.34 -41.75
CA PHE A 49 -8.25 -4.20 -42.07
C PHE A 49 -8.52 -5.07 -43.30
N ALA A 50 -9.75 -5.54 -43.47
CA ALA A 50 -10.19 -6.33 -44.62
C ALA A 50 -9.99 -5.57 -45.95
N ASP A 51 -10.40 -4.30 -45.97
CA ASP A 51 -10.30 -3.45 -47.17
C ASP A 51 -8.85 -3.10 -47.48
N LEU A 52 -8.04 -2.87 -46.44
CA LEU A 52 -6.61 -2.61 -46.57
C LEU A 52 -5.87 -3.85 -47.11
N ALA A 53 -6.18 -5.05 -46.59
CA ALA A 53 -5.63 -6.30 -47.10
C ALA A 53 -6.08 -6.59 -48.55
N ALA A 54 -7.35 -6.36 -48.88
CA ALA A 54 -7.89 -6.61 -50.22
C ALA A 54 -7.32 -5.66 -51.29
N SER A 55 -7.06 -4.39 -50.92
CA SER A 55 -6.54 -3.37 -51.83
C SER A 55 -5.01 -3.39 -51.97
N SER A 56 -4.28 -3.86 -50.96
CA SER A 56 -2.82 -3.74 -50.90
C SER A 56 -2.07 -5.00 -51.30
N LEU A 57 -2.65 -6.19 -51.12
CA LEU A 57 -1.96 -7.46 -51.37
C LEU A 57 -2.21 -7.97 -52.82
N PRO A 58 -1.17 -8.11 -53.66
CA PRO A 58 -1.31 -8.73 -54.97
C PRO A 58 -1.73 -10.20 -54.85
N ARG A 59 -2.58 -10.67 -55.78
CA ARG A 59 -3.00 -12.09 -55.85
C ARG A 59 -1.82 -13.09 -55.98
N ALA A 60 -0.68 -12.64 -56.49
CA ALA A 60 0.54 -13.43 -56.68
C ALA A 60 1.63 -13.16 -55.61
N ALA A 61 1.30 -12.51 -54.50
CA ALA A 61 2.29 -12.21 -53.46
C ALA A 61 2.87 -13.50 -52.84
N PRO A 62 4.19 -13.56 -52.59
CA PRO A 62 4.79 -14.75 -52.02
C PRO A 62 4.36 -14.95 -50.55
N ARG A 63 4.17 -16.20 -50.12
CA ARG A 63 3.63 -16.54 -48.78
C ARG A 63 4.31 -15.80 -47.62
N HIS A 64 5.63 -15.66 -47.65
CA HIS A 64 6.38 -14.95 -46.60
C HIS A 64 6.04 -13.45 -46.52
N ALA A 65 5.74 -12.81 -47.65
CA ALA A 65 5.32 -11.41 -47.68
C ALA A 65 3.89 -11.25 -47.16
N VAL A 66 3.00 -12.20 -47.47
CA VAL A 66 1.65 -12.27 -46.90
C VAL A 66 1.73 -12.41 -45.38
N THR A 67 2.49 -13.38 -44.87
CA THR A 67 2.67 -13.56 -43.41
C THR A 67 3.21 -12.31 -42.73
N ALA A 68 4.26 -11.70 -43.28
CA ALA A 68 4.85 -10.49 -42.72
C ALA A 68 3.90 -9.28 -42.78
N PHE A 69 3.07 -9.17 -43.81
CA PHE A 69 2.09 -8.09 -43.94
C PHE A 69 1.05 -8.14 -42.81
N TYR A 70 0.40 -9.30 -42.65
CA TYR A 70 -0.64 -9.47 -41.63
C TYR A 70 -0.07 -9.30 -40.21
N ASP A 71 1.10 -9.90 -39.95
CA ASP A 71 1.74 -9.85 -38.64
C ASP A 71 2.26 -8.44 -38.25
N MET A 72 2.87 -7.71 -39.18
CA MET A 72 3.34 -6.34 -38.90
C MET A 72 2.19 -5.34 -38.74
N LEU A 73 1.12 -5.48 -39.52
CA LEU A 73 -0.04 -4.59 -39.39
C LEU A 73 -0.82 -4.88 -38.10
N PHE A 74 -1.03 -6.15 -37.74
CA PHE A 74 -1.64 -6.49 -36.45
C PHE A 74 -0.90 -5.84 -35.27
N ARG A 75 0.44 -5.95 -35.26
CA ARG A 75 1.28 -5.28 -34.25
C ARG A 75 1.13 -3.76 -34.29
N ALA A 76 1.13 -3.16 -35.47
CA ALA A 76 0.95 -1.71 -35.63
C ALA A 76 -0.38 -1.20 -35.06
N TYR A 77 -1.49 -1.90 -35.31
CA TYR A 77 -2.80 -1.55 -34.74
C TYR A 77 -2.84 -1.68 -33.21
N ALA A 78 -2.19 -2.73 -32.68
CA ALA A 78 -2.09 -2.93 -31.23
C ALA A 78 -1.22 -1.87 -30.55
N ASP A 79 -0.06 -1.55 -31.15
CA ASP A 79 0.88 -0.53 -30.67
C ASP A 79 0.28 0.88 -30.70
N SER A 80 -0.62 1.16 -31.65
CA SER A 80 -1.34 2.43 -31.72
C SER A 80 -2.58 2.50 -30.81
N GLY A 81 -2.88 1.44 -30.05
CA GLY A 81 -4.07 1.38 -29.18
C GLY A 81 -5.41 1.25 -29.94
N ALA A 82 -5.41 0.93 -31.23
CA ALA A 82 -6.62 0.80 -32.03
C ALA A 82 -7.29 -0.57 -31.80
N SER A 83 -7.91 -0.75 -30.63
CA SER A 83 -8.36 -2.04 -30.11
C SER A 83 -9.33 -2.80 -31.03
N THR A 84 -10.35 -2.13 -31.58
CA THR A 84 -11.31 -2.75 -32.51
C THR A 84 -10.65 -3.24 -33.80
N ARG A 85 -9.73 -2.46 -34.34
CA ARG A 85 -9.00 -2.79 -35.56
C ARG A 85 -7.95 -3.87 -35.34
N ALA A 86 -7.32 -3.89 -34.17
CA ALA A 86 -6.44 -4.97 -33.76
C ALA A 86 -7.21 -6.30 -33.68
N ALA A 87 -8.45 -6.30 -33.20
CA ALA A 87 -9.30 -7.49 -33.15
C ALA A 87 -9.72 -7.99 -34.55
N GLU A 88 -10.14 -7.08 -35.44
CA GLU A 88 -10.41 -7.41 -36.85
C GLU A 88 -9.16 -7.99 -37.55
N ALA A 89 -8.01 -7.35 -37.35
CA ALA A 89 -6.73 -7.78 -37.90
C ALA A 89 -6.36 -9.19 -37.41
N PHE A 90 -6.55 -9.46 -36.11
CA PHE A 90 -6.31 -10.78 -35.53
C PHE A 90 -7.18 -11.86 -36.18
N GLY A 91 -8.50 -11.66 -36.25
CA GLY A 91 -9.42 -12.64 -36.83
C GLY A 91 -9.13 -12.94 -38.31
N LEU A 92 -8.79 -11.90 -39.09
CA LEU A 92 -8.39 -12.05 -40.48
C LEU A 92 -7.02 -12.73 -40.64
N THR A 93 -6.09 -12.47 -39.72
CA THR A 93 -4.77 -13.12 -39.73
C THR A 93 -4.90 -14.61 -39.43
N VAL A 94 -5.65 -14.98 -38.39
CA VAL A 94 -5.86 -16.38 -38.01
C VAL A 94 -6.61 -17.15 -39.10
N SER A 95 -7.67 -16.59 -39.68
CA SER A 95 -8.43 -17.25 -40.76
C SER A 95 -7.62 -17.44 -42.05
N ARG A 96 -6.67 -16.54 -42.36
CA ARG A 96 -5.87 -16.60 -43.59
C ARG A 96 -4.57 -17.39 -43.43
N LEU A 97 -3.92 -17.32 -42.26
CA LEU A 97 -2.60 -17.91 -42.02
C LEU A 97 -2.64 -19.16 -41.13
N GLY A 98 -3.74 -19.40 -40.42
CA GLY A 98 -3.88 -20.51 -39.47
C GLY A 98 -3.18 -20.30 -38.12
N GLY A 99 -2.42 -19.22 -37.95
CA GLY A 99 -1.69 -18.93 -36.72
C GLY A 99 -0.90 -17.62 -36.79
N LEU A 100 -0.28 -17.24 -35.68
CA LEU A 100 0.50 -16.02 -35.51
C LEU A 100 1.89 -16.35 -34.93
N ASP A 101 2.85 -15.44 -35.12
CA ASP A 101 4.10 -15.53 -34.35
C ASP A 101 3.78 -15.31 -32.86
N PRO A 102 4.15 -16.25 -31.96
CA PRO A 102 3.91 -16.10 -30.53
C PRO A 102 4.47 -14.80 -29.93
N ARG A 103 5.58 -14.27 -30.49
CA ARG A 103 6.16 -12.99 -30.08
C ARG A 103 5.27 -11.82 -30.45
N SER A 104 4.66 -11.87 -31.64
CA SER A 104 3.74 -10.83 -32.11
C SER A 104 2.46 -10.80 -31.29
N LEU A 105 1.87 -11.96 -30.97
CA LEU A 105 0.73 -12.04 -30.06
C LEU A 105 1.08 -11.45 -28.70
N THR A 106 2.19 -11.87 -28.10
CA THR A 106 2.62 -11.40 -26.77
C THR A 106 2.85 -9.88 -26.74
N SER A 107 3.54 -9.33 -27.75
CA SER A 107 3.78 -7.89 -27.85
C SER A 107 2.49 -7.09 -28.03
N SER A 108 1.59 -7.54 -28.92
CA SER A 108 0.32 -6.87 -29.17
C SER A 108 -0.59 -6.84 -27.95
N LEU A 109 -0.66 -7.95 -27.20
CA LEU A 109 -1.43 -7.99 -25.94
C LEU A 109 -0.86 -7.03 -24.89
N LEU A 110 0.47 -6.94 -24.78
CA LEU A 110 1.13 -5.98 -23.89
C LEU A 110 0.82 -4.53 -24.28
N SER A 111 0.89 -4.20 -25.58
CA SER A 111 0.61 -2.86 -26.09
C SER A 111 -0.85 -2.45 -25.86
N LEU A 112 -1.81 -3.33 -26.15
CA LEU A 112 -3.23 -3.07 -25.87
C LEU A 112 -3.50 -2.86 -24.37
N ARG A 113 -2.86 -3.66 -23.51
CA ARG A 113 -2.94 -3.49 -22.06
C ARG A 113 -2.37 -2.13 -21.61
N ARG A 114 -1.21 -1.72 -22.13
CA ARG A 114 -0.60 -0.41 -21.83
C ARG A 114 -1.47 0.76 -22.30
N ALA A 115 -2.19 0.59 -23.41
CA ALA A 115 -3.17 1.56 -23.91
C ALA A 115 -4.50 1.56 -23.12
N GLY A 116 -4.65 0.70 -22.10
CA GLY A 116 -5.86 0.64 -21.25
C GLY A 116 -6.98 -0.27 -21.80
N HIS A 117 -6.74 -1.00 -22.88
CA HIS A 117 -7.73 -1.89 -23.52
C HIS A 117 -7.59 -3.34 -23.03
N LEU A 118 -7.68 -3.56 -21.72
CA LEU A 118 -7.52 -4.89 -21.11
C LEU A 118 -8.57 -5.90 -21.59
N GLU A 119 -9.83 -5.50 -21.71
CA GLU A 119 -10.91 -6.40 -22.14
C GLU A 119 -10.68 -6.92 -23.56
N THR A 120 -10.36 -6.03 -24.50
CA THR A 120 -10.06 -6.44 -25.87
C THR A 120 -8.83 -7.35 -25.94
N ALA A 121 -7.79 -7.07 -25.14
CA ALA A 121 -6.63 -7.95 -25.07
C ALA A 121 -6.99 -9.34 -24.50
N ALA A 122 -7.88 -9.40 -23.50
CA ALA A 122 -8.36 -10.67 -22.95
C ALA A 122 -9.22 -11.45 -23.94
N ASP A 123 -10.12 -10.79 -24.67
CA ASP A 123 -10.95 -11.41 -25.71
C ASP A 123 -10.08 -11.97 -26.84
N LEU A 124 -9.05 -11.22 -27.27
CA LEU A 124 -8.07 -11.70 -28.24
C LEU A 124 -7.31 -12.93 -27.75
N LEU A 125 -6.90 -12.95 -26.48
CA LEU A 125 -6.24 -14.11 -25.91
C LEU A 125 -7.17 -15.34 -25.86
N LYS A 126 -8.43 -15.18 -25.45
CA LYS A 126 -9.43 -16.27 -25.47
C LYS A 126 -9.67 -16.80 -26.89
N GLN A 127 -9.75 -15.90 -27.86
CA GLN A 127 -9.86 -16.27 -29.27
C GLN A 127 -8.59 -17.00 -29.75
N ALA A 128 -7.40 -16.59 -29.31
CA ALA A 128 -6.15 -17.26 -29.63
C ALA A 128 -6.06 -18.66 -29.01
N ILE A 129 -6.50 -18.83 -27.76
CA ILE A 129 -6.55 -20.13 -27.07
C ILE A 129 -7.40 -21.14 -27.85
N THR A 130 -8.53 -20.69 -28.41
CA THR A 130 -9.45 -21.57 -29.16
C THR A 130 -9.04 -21.79 -30.62
N SER A 131 -8.51 -20.75 -31.29
CA SER A 131 -8.32 -20.76 -32.75
C SER A 131 -6.87 -21.05 -33.18
N CYS A 132 -5.87 -20.73 -32.35
CA CYS A 132 -4.45 -20.93 -32.65
C CYS A 132 -3.62 -21.16 -31.37
N PRO A 133 -3.88 -22.24 -30.60
CA PRO A 133 -3.26 -22.48 -29.29
C PRO A 133 -1.73 -22.51 -29.34
N ASP A 134 -1.12 -22.97 -30.43
CA ASP A 134 0.34 -22.99 -30.62
C ASP A 134 0.97 -21.58 -30.63
N SER A 135 0.17 -20.54 -30.91
CA SER A 135 0.61 -19.14 -30.88
C SER A 135 0.60 -18.56 -29.46
N VAL A 136 -0.05 -19.22 -28.50
CA VAL A 136 -0.21 -18.73 -27.12
C VAL A 136 0.96 -19.22 -26.25
N THR A 137 1.73 -18.28 -25.73
CA THR A 137 2.79 -18.57 -24.77
C THR A 137 2.31 -18.39 -23.32
N PRO A 138 2.98 -19.03 -22.34
CA PRO A 138 2.73 -18.74 -20.93
C PRO A 138 2.92 -17.25 -20.60
N LEU A 139 3.83 -16.56 -21.28
CA LEU A 139 4.07 -15.13 -21.09
C LEU A 139 2.87 -14.29 -21.56
N SER A 140 2.30 -14.57 -22.74
CA SER A 140 1.08 -13.88 -23.22
C SER A 140 -0.09 -14.02 -22.26
N ALA A 141 -0.27 -15.21 -21.67
CA ALA A 141 -1.31 -15.44 -20.67
C ALA A 141 -1.04 -14.67 -19.38
N SER A 142 0.20 -14.70 -18.88
CA SER A 142 0.58 -13.99 -17.65
C SER A 142 0.33 -12.48 -17.74
N ILE A 143 0.48 -11.87 -18.91
CA ILE A 143 0.20 -10.43 -19.12
C ILE A 143 -1.27 -10.11 -18.86
N ILE A 144 -2.19 -10.97 -19.31
CA ILE A 144 -3.63 -10.76 -19.15
C ILE A 144 -4.07 -11.12 -17.73
N VAL A 145 -3.60 -12.24 -17.19
CA VAL A 145 -3.86 -12.65 -15.79
C VAL A 145 -3.41 -11.54 -14.82
N ASP A 146 -2.18 -11.04 -14.95
CA ASP A 146 -1.67 -9.91 -14.15
C ASP A 146 -2.49 -8.63 -14.35
N GLY A 147 -3.00 -8.39 -15.57
CA GLY A 147 -3.89 -7.28 -15.87
C GLY A 147 -5.23 -7.36 -15.13
N PHE A 148 -5.87 -8.52 -15.14
CA PHE A 148 -7.11 -8.77 -14.41
C PHE A 148 -6.90 -8.69 -12.89
N CYS A 149 -5.80 -9.25 -12.38
CA CYS A 149 -5.40 -9.15 -10.99
C CYS A 149 -5.27 -7.69 -10.53
N LYS A 150 -4.51 -6.86 -11.26
CA LYS A 150 -4.30 -5.45 -10.92
C LYS A 150 -5.55 -4.58 -11.05
N SER A 151 -6.53 -4.99 -11.85
CA SER A 151 -7.82 -4.30 -11.97
C SER A 151 -8.90 -4.83 -11.01
N GLY A 152 -8.54 -5.77 -10.11
CA GLY A 152 -9.47 -6.36 -9.14
C GLY A 152 -10.42 -7.41 -9.72
N ARG A 153 -10.29 -7.76 -11.01
CA ARG A 153 -11.15 -8.73 -11.71
C ARG A 153 -10.65 -10.16 -11.55
N VAL A 154 -10.39 -10.57 -10.31
CA VAL A 154 -9.68 -11.82 -9.99
C VAL A 154 -10.44 -13.08 -10.46
N ILE A 155 -11.77 -13.03 -10.52
CA ILE A 155 -12.61 -14.13 -11.04
C ILE A 155 -12.30 -14.40 -12.53
N HIS A 156 -12.17 -13.34 -13.33
CA HIS A 156 -11.86 -13.47 -14.77
C HIS A 156 -10.45 -14.01 -14.99
N ALA A 157 -9.49 -13.61 -14.14
CA ALA A 157 -8.14 -14.16 -14.14
C ALA A 157 -8.14 -15.67 -13.85
N ARG A 158 -8.94 -16.12 -12.88
CA ARG A 158 -9.04 -17.54 -12.53
C ARG A 158 -9.70 -18.36 -13.63
N GLN A 159 -10.81 -17.89 -14.18
CA GLN A 159 -11.50 -18.55 -15.30
C GLN A 159 -10.58 -18.76 -16.50
N LEU A 160 -9.78 -17.75 -16.84
CA LEU A 160 -8.82 -17.83 -17.93
C LEU A 160 -7.76 -18.92 -17.67
N LEU A 161 -7.27 -19.03 -16.44
CA LEU A 161 -6.32 -20.10 -16.08
C LEU A 161 -6.92 -21.50 -16.17
N ASP A 162 -8.18 -21.67 -15.77
CA ASP A 162 -8.86 -22.97 -15.83
C ASP A 162 -9.20 -23.38 -17.29
N GLU A 163 -9.31 -22.41 -18.20
CA GLU A 163 -9.59 -22.63 -19.63
C GLU A 163 -8.34 -23.04 -20.42
N MET A 164 -7.17 -22.48 -20.10
CA MET A 164 -5.93 -22.70 -20.87
C MET A 164 -5.51 -24.18 -21.01
N PRO A 165 -5.45 -25.00 -19.94
CA PRO A 165 -5.07 -26.41 -20.05
C PRO A 165 -6.01 -27.23 -20.94
N ARG A 166 -7.31 -26.87 -20.98
CA ARG A 166 -8.33 -27.57 -21.79
C ARG A 166 -8.06 -27.47 -23.29
N HIS A 167 -7.34 -26.43 -23.71
CA HIS A 167 -6.94 -26.18 -25.09
C HIS A 167 -5.46 -26.52 -25.36
N GLY A 168 -4.80 -27.23 -24.43
CA GLY A 168 -3.39 -27.63 -24.59
C GLY A 168 -2.38 -26.50 -24.37
N VAL A 169 -2.82 -25.34 -23.86
CA VAL A 169 -1.93 -24.21 -23.57
C VAL A 169 -1.31 -24.41 -22.18
N LYS A 170 0.02 -24.49 -22.13
CA LYS A 170 0.75 -24.69 -20.87
C LYS A 170 0.66 -23.44 -19.98
N VAL A 171 0.26 -23.63 -18.73
CA VAL A 171 0.32 -22.62 -17.68
C VAL A 171 1.69 -22.69 -16.98
N ASN A 172 2.20 -21.56 -16.49
CA ASN A 172 3.42 -21.51 -15.70
C ASN A 172 3.18 -20.87 -14.33
N ALA A 173 4.21 -20.90 -13.47
CA ALA A 173 4.14 -20.33 -12.13
C ALA A 173 3.85 -18.82 -12.13
N LEU A 174 4.21 -18.07 -13.17
CA LEU A 174 3.98 -16.61 -13.21
C LEU A 174 2.49 -16.26 -13.20
N CYS A 175 1.65 -17.01 -13.91
CA CYS A 175 0.21 -16.77 -13.91
C CYS A 175 -0.41 -17.01 -12.52
N TYR A 176 0.00 -18.08 -11.84
CA TYR A 176 -0.44 -18.35 -10.47
C TYR A 176 0.11 -17.33 -9.47
N ASN A 177 1.37 -16.89 -9.63
CA ASN A 177 1.97 -15.86 -8.78
C ASN A 177 1.16 -14.56 -8.78
N SER A 178 0.65 -14.12 -9.94
CA SER A 178 -0.22 -12.93 -10.00
C SER A 178 -1.53 -13.11 -9.23
N LEU A 179 -2.14 -14.31 -9.26
CA LEU A 179 -3.33 -14.62 -8.44
C LEU A 179 -2.99 -14.68 -6.96
N LEU A 180 -1.92 -15.40 -6.60
CA LEU A 180 -1.47 -15.54 -5.22
C LEU A 180 -1.15 -14.17 -4.61
N ASP A 181 -0.47 -13.26 -5.33
CA ASP A 181 -0.21 -11.89 -4.87
C ASP A 181 -1.49 -11.10 -4.63
N THR A 182 -2.53 -11.31 -5.44
CA THR A 182 -3.84 -10.68 -5.17
C THR A 182 -4.55 -11.29 -3.96
N TYR A 183 -4.51 -12.62 -3.79
CA TYR A 183 -5.15 -13.29 -2.66
C TYR A 183 -4.45 -12.98 -1.34
N THR A 184 -3.12 -12.95 -1.32
CA THR A 184 -2.33 -12.61 -0.13
C THR A 184 -2.56 -11.16 0.31
N ARG A 185 -2.60 -10.21 -0.63
CA ARG A 185 -2.97 -8.81 -0.31
C ARG A 185 -4.40 -8.68 0.18
N GLY A 186 -5.31 -9.52 -0.34
CA GLY A 186 -6.69 -9.64 0.12
C GLY A 186 -6.87 -10.32 1.47
N LYS A 187 -5.80 -10.91 2.04
CA LYS A 187 -5.82 -11.75 3.26
C LYS A 187 -6.80 -12.92 3.17
N ASP A 188 -6.91 -13.52 1.99
CA ASP A 188 -7.81 -14.63 1.68
C ASP A 188 -7.02 -15.95 1.70
N ASP A 189 -6.77 -16.48 2.91
CA ASP A 189 -5.95 -17.68 3.13
C ASP A 189 -6.53 -18.92 2.41
N ASP A 190 -7.86 -19.03 2.31
CA ASP A 190 -8.54 -20.15 1.64
C ASP A 190 -8.22 -20.17 0.13
N ARG A 191 -8.29 -19.01 -0.53
CA ARG A 191 -7.95 -18.91 -1.95
C ARG A 191 -6.46 -19.05 -2.23
N VAL A 192 -5.60 -18.65 -1.28
CA VAL A 192 -4.16 -18.95 -1.37
C VAL A 192 -3.93 -20.46 -1.37
N ALA A 193 -4.57 -21.20 -0.47
CA ALA A 193 -4.47 -22.66 -0.42
C ALA A 193 -5.03 -23.33 -1.68
N GLU A 194 -6.18 -22.85 -2.20
CA GLU A 194 -6.74 -23.33 -3.46
C GLU A 194 -5.82 -23.05 -4.66
N GLY A 195 -5.19 -21.87 -4.69
CA GLY A 195 -4.22 -21.49 -5.72
C GLY A 195 -3.01 -22.41 -5.74
N LEU A 196 -2.42 -22.71 -4.57
CA LEU A 196 -1.28 -23.61 -4.43
C LEU A 196 -1.65 -25.06 -4.81
N LYS A 197 -2.81 -25.55 -4.37
CA LYS A 197 -3.31 -26.87 -4.76
C LYS A 197 -3.52 -26.96 -6.27
N GLY A 198 -4.01 -25.89 -6.90
CA GLY A 198 -4.13 -25.80 -8.36
C GLY A 198 -2.79 -25.89 -9.09
N MET A 199 -1.73 -25.29 -8.54
CA MET A 199 -0.38 -25.44 -9.10
C MET A 199 0.09 -26.89 -9.03
N GLU A 200 -0.14 -27.57 -7.90
CA GLU A 200 0.23 -28.98 -7.72
C GLU A 200 -0.52 -29.92 -8.67
N THR A 201 -1.83 -29.73 -8.86
CA THR A 201 -2.64 -30.56 -9.76
C THR A 201 -2.21 -30.45 -11.22
N GLU A 202 -1.76 -29.26 -11.64
CA GLU A 202 -1.25 -29.01 -12.98
C GLU A 202 0.24 -29.37 -13.13
N GLY A 203 0.88 -29.88 -12.08
CA GLY A 203 2.30 -30.26 -12.08
C GLY A 203 3.25 -29.07 -12.20
N ILE A 204 2.84 -27.88 -11.73
CA ILE A 204 3.63 -26.65 -11.79
C ILE A 204 4.39 -26.50 -10.47
N GLU A 205 5.72 -26.56 -10.54
CA GLU A 205 6.56 -26.35 -9.36
C GLU A 205 6.56 -24.88 -8.92
N PRO A 206 6.38 -24.60 -7.61
CA PRO A 206 6.55 -23.26 -7.06
C PRO A 206 7.96 -22.72 -7.31
N THR A 207 8.04 -21.43 -7.62
CA THR A 207 9.30 -20.72 -7.88
C THR A 207 9.71 -19.89 -6.67
N VAL A 208 10.94 -19.37 -6.64
CA VAL A 208 11.38 -18.38 -5.64
C VAL A 208 10.39 -17.22 -5.53
N GLY A 209 9.91 -16.70 -6.67
CA GLY A 209 8.89 -15.64 -6.70
C GLY A 209 7.57 -16.04 -6.03
N THR A 210 7.16 -17.31 -6.13
CA THR A 210 5.98 -17.86 -5.45
C THR A 210 6.17 -17.78 -3.93
N TYR A 211 7.30 -18.27 -3.43
CA TYR A 211 7.63 -18.24 -2.00
C TYR A 211 7.77 -16.80 -1.46
N THR A 212 8.38 -15.89 -2.22
CA THR A 212 8.49 -14.47 -1.86
C THR A 212 7.11 -13.82 -1.67
N ILE A 213 6.14 -14.13 -2.55
CA ILE A 213 4.76 -13.62 -2.45
C ILE A 213 4.05 -14.16 -1.21
N LEU A 214 4.21 -15.45 -0.91
CA LEU A 214 3.62 -16.07 0.28
C LEU A 214 4.16 -15.42 1.56
N VAL A 215 5.49 -15.27 1.66
CA VAL A 215 6.13 -14.64 2.82
C VAL A 215 5.73 -13.17 2.97
N ASP A 216 5.70 -12.38 1.88
CA ASP A 216 5.32 -10.97 1.95
C ASP A 216 3.86 -10.79 2.40
N GLY A 217 2.97 -11.68 1.94
CA GLY A 217 1.59 -11.79 2.39
C GLY A 217 1.47 -12.06 3.89
N LEU A 218 2.21 -13.05 4.39
CA LEU A 218 2.24 -13.43 5.80
C LEU A 218 2.93 -12.38 6.69
N SER A 219 3.79 -11.53 6.12
CA SER A 219 4.46 -10.46 6.87
C SER A 219 3.46 -9.48 7.53
N GLY A 220 2.26 -9.34 6.95
CA GLY A 220 1.19 -8.50 7.47
C GLY A 220 0.40 -9.11 8.64
N SER A 221 0.29 -10.44 8.70
CA SER A 221 -0.42 -11.15 9.78
C SER A 221 0.45 -11.35 11.02
N ARG A 222 1.78 -11.16 10.91
CA ARG A 222 2.78 -11.40 11.97
C ARG A 222 2.77 -12.85 12.50
N ASP A 223 2.27 -13.79 11.70
CA ASP A 223 2.25 -15.21 12.01
C ASP A 223 3.61 -15.84 11.64
N ILE A 224 4.50 -15.90 12.63
CA ILE A 224 5.86 -16.42 12.47
C ILE A 224 5.86 -17.91 12.09
N SER A 225 4.92 -18.69 12.62
CA SER A 225 4.87 -20.14 12.41
C SER A 225 4.62 -20.48 10.94
N LYS A 226 3.72 -19.75 10.27
CA LYS A 226 3.49 -19.90 8.84
C LYS A 226 4.70 -19.46 8.01
N VAL A 227 5.40 -18.38 8.41
CA VAL A 227 6.61 -17.91 7.72
C VAL A 227 7.73 -18.96 7.80
N GLU A 228 7.99 -19.54 8.98
CA GLU A 228 8.95 -20.63 9.16
C GLU A 228 8.57 -21.85 8.30
N ALA A 229 7.30 -22.26 8.31
CA ALA A 229 6.84 -23.39 7.51
C ALA A 229 7.11 -23.20 6.00
N VAL A 230 6.87 -21.99 5.48
CA VAL A 230 7.14 -21.65 4.07
C VAL A 230 8.65 -21.63 3.78
N PHE A 231 9.46 -21.12 4.71
CA PHE A 231 10.92 -21.09 4.59
C PHE A 231 11.54 -22.50 4.59
N ASP A 232 11.10 -23.37 5.51
CA ASP A 232 11.53 -24.76 5.59
C ASP A 232 11.06 -25.59 4.40
N GLU A 233 9.84 -25.35 3.89
CA GLU A 233 9.32 -26.01 2.69
C GLU A 233 10.21 -25.74 1.48
N MET A 234 10.60 -24.49 1.28
CA MET A 234 11.46 -24.07 0.17
C MET A 234 12.84 -24.72 0.26
N LYS A 235 13.43 -24.77 1.46
CA LYS A 235 14.71 -25.49 1.71
C LYS A 235 14.60 -26.97 1.43
N ARG A 236 13.53 -27.62 1.90
CA ARG A 236 13.28 -29.06 1.66
C ARG A 236 13.11 -29.39 0.17
N LYS A 237 12.55 -28.47 -0.61
CA LYS A 237 12.46 -28.58 -2.08
C LYS A 237 13.76 -28.19 -2.80
N ASN A 238 14.81 -27.80 -2.07
CA ASN A 238 16.11 -27.40 -2.60
C ASN A 238 16.04 -26.26 -3.63
N ILE A 239 15.13 -25.30 -3.40
CA ILE A 239 14.98 -24.12 -4.26
C ILE A 239 15.86 -23.01 -3.68
N ALA A 240 16.86 -22.56 -4.45
CA ALA A 240 17.78 -21.51 -4.03
C ALA A 240 17.06 -20.16 -3.92
N GLY A 241 17.07 -19.56 -2.73
CA GLY A 241 16.50 -18.22 -2.51
C GLY A 241 17.34 -17.12 -3.15
N ASP A 242 16.68 -16.06 -3.60
CA ASP A 242 17.33 -14.83 -4.06
C ASP A 242 17.29 -13.74 -2.98
N VAL A 243 17.96 -12.62 -3.22
CA VAL A 243 17.99 -11.49 -2.28
C VAL A 243 16.59 -10.96 -1.94
N TYR A 244 15.63 -11.08 -2.85
CA TYR A 244 14.25 -10.62 -2.63
C TYR A 244 13.49 -11.53 -1.67
N PHE A 245 13.68 -12.85 -1.79
CA PHE A 245 13.15 -13.83 -0.86
C PHE A 245 13.68 -13.61 0.55
N TYR A 246 15.01 -13.55 0.71
CA TYR A 246 15.62 -13.30 2.03
C TYR A 246 15.18 -11.96 2.63
N SER A 247 15.12 -10.89 1.81
CA SER A 247 14.58 -9.59 2.24
C SER A 247 13.14 -9.69 2.77
N ALA A 248 12.28 -10.47 2.11
CA ALA A 248 10.89 -10.65 2.52
C ALA A 248 10.79 -11.41 3.85
N VAL A 249 11.57 -12.48 4.00
CA VAL A 249 11.64 -13.29 5.23
C VAL A 249 12.14 -12.46 6.41
N ILE A 250 13.25 -11.73 6.24
CA ILE A 250 13.82 -10.83 7.25
C ILE A 250 12.79 -9.77 7.66
N ASN A 251 12.14 -9.12 6.70
CA ASN A 251 11.09 -8.14 6.99
C ASN A 251 9.90 -8.75 7.74
N ALA A 252 9.50 -10.00 7.42
CA ALA A 252 8.42 -10.69 8.13
C ALA A 252 8.79 -10.95 9.60
N TYR A 253 9.98 -11.47 9.90
CA TYR A 253 10.45 -11.65 11.28
C TYR A 253 10.57 -10.31 12.03
N CYS A 254 11.13 -9.27 11.40
CA CYS A 254 11.25 -7.95 12.00
C CYS A 254 9.87 -7.33 12.31
N ARG A 255 8.86 -7.53 11.46
CA ARG A 255 7.47 -7.09 11.70
C ARG A 255 6.81 -7.84 12.84
N ALA A 256 7.13 -9.11 13.01
CA ALA A 256 6.67 -9.92 14.13
C ALA A 256 7.47 -9.70 15.42
N GLY A 257 8.54 -8.91 15.38
CA GLY A 257 9.38 -8.57 16.54
C GLY A 257 10.49 -9.58 16.84
N ASN A 258 10.63 -10.65 16.04
CA ASN A 258 11.67 -11.67 16.22
C ASN A 258 12.95 -11.29 15.46
N VAL A 259 13.61 -10.20 15.89
CA VAL A 259 14.82 -9.67 15.24
C VAL A 259 16.02 -10.64 15.35
N ARG A 260 16.04 -11.50 16.38
CA ARG A 260 17.06 -12.54 16.52
C ARG A 260 17.03 -13.49 15.32
N ARG A 261 15.87 -14.06 15.01
CA ARG A 261 15.73 -14.95 13.86
C ARG A 261 15.95 -14.22 12.54
N ALA A 262 15.53 -12.97 12.44
CA ALA A 262 15.83 -12.12 11.28
C ALA A 262 17.34 -11.97 11.04
N SER A 263 18.14 -11.86 12.11
CA SER A 263 19.61 -11.76 12.03
C SER A 263 20.23 -13.09 11.59
N GLU A 264 19.75 -14.22 12.14
CA GLU A 264 20.20 -15.55 11.70
C GLU A 264 19.94 -15.79 10.20
N VAL A 265 18.79 -15.32 9.68
CA VAL A 265 18.45 -15.41 8.25
C VAL A 265 19.30 -14.45 7.41
N PHE A 266 19.68 -13.29 7.96
CA PHE A 266 20.62 -12.38 7.31
C PHE A 266 22.01 -13.03 7.19
N ASP A 267 22.50 -13.67 8.25
CA ASP A 267 23.77 -14.40 8.21
C ASP A 267 23.70 -15.57 7.21
N GLU A 268 22.58 -16.29 7.18
CA GLU A 268 22.34 -17.35 6.19
C GLU A 268 22.37 -16.82 4.74
N CYS A 269 21.78 -15.64 4.49
CA CYS A 269 21.84 -14.97 3.19
C CYS A 269 23.30 -14.74 2.74
N VAL A 270 24.12 -14.19 3.64
CA VAL A 270 25.55 -13.91 3.38
C VAL A 270 26.36 -15.20 3.19
N VAL A 271 26.16 -16.20 4.05
CA VAL A 271 26.85 -17.51 3.96
C VAL A 271 26.54 -18.23 2.66
N ASN A 272 25.31 -18.07 2.14
CA ASN A 272 24.92 -18.62 0.85
C ASN A 272 25.45 -17.82 -0.36
N GLY A 273 26.29 -16.80 -0.13
CA GLY A 273 26.90 -15.99 -1.18
C GLY A 273 25.94 -14.99 -1.83
N ILE A 274 24.82 -14.66 -1.17
CA ILE A 274 23.85 -13.69 -1.65
C ILE A 274 24.18 -12.34 -1.03
N GLU A 275 24.49 -11.35 -1.87
CA GLU A 275 24.81 -9.99 -1.44
C GLU A 275 23.54 -9.28 -0.93
N PRO A 276 23.48 -8.92 0.37
CA PRO A 276 22.36 -8.16 0.91
C PRO A 276 22.28 -6.77 0.27
N ASN A 277 21.08 -6.35 -0.08
CA ASN A 277 20.84 -5.05 -0.72
C ASN A 277 20.25 -4.00 0.24
N GLU A 278 20.03 -2.80 -0.30
CA GLU A 278 19.09 -1.76 0.12
C GLU A 278 18.03 -2.21 1.14
N ARG A 279 17.14 -3.04 0.60
CA ARG A 279 15.93 -3.51 1.27
C ARG A 279 16.24 -4.48 2.41
N THR A 280 17.29 -5.29 2.26
CA THR A 280 17.68 -6.30 3.25
C THR A 280 18.18 -5.63 4.52
N TYR A 281 19.15 -4.73 4.40
CA TYR A 281 19.66 -3.93 5.52
C TYR A 281 18.56 -3.04 6.12
N GLY A 282 17.79 -2.33 5.28
CA GLY A 282 16.72 -1.46 5.75
C GLY A 282 15.65 -2.19 6.56
N ALA A 283 15.30 -3.43 6.19
CA ALA A 283 14.36 -4.25 6.96
C ALA A 283 14.90 -4.60 8.36
N LEU A 284 16.16 -5.02 8.43
CA LEU A 284 16.80 -5.42 9.68
C LEU A 284 17.06 -4.22 10.62
N ILE A 285 17.56 -3.11 10.08
CA ILE A 285 17.75 -1.83 10.80
C ILE A 285 16.41 -1.37 11.40
N ASN A 286 15.33 -1.35 10.60
CA ASN A 286 13.99 -1.01 11.09
C ASN A 286 13.52 -1.98 12.20
N GLY A 287 13.83 -3.26 12.07
CA GLY A 287 13.60 -4.27 13.11
C GLY A 287 14.26 -3.89 14.43
N PHE A 288 15.58 -3.64 14.41
CA PHE A 288 16.35 -3.22 15.59
C PHE A 288 15.85 -1.90 16.19
N CYS A 289 15.50 -0.91 15.35
CA CYS A 289 14.91 0.35 15.80
C CYS A 289 13.58 0.14 16.56
N LYS A 290 12.71 -0.75 16.08
CA LYS A 290 11.41 -1.04 16.71
C LYS A 290 11.58 -1.67 18.10
N ILE A 291 12.49 -2.62 18.26
CA ILE A 291 12.78 -3.21 19.58
C ILE A 291 13.60 -2.27 20.47
N GLY A 292 14.23 -1.25 19.90
CA GLY A 292 14.98 -0.21 20.62
C GLY A 292 16.46 -0.50 20.83
N GLN A 293 16.98 -1.51 20.14
CA GLN A 293 18.41 -1.81 20.13
C GLN A 293 19.11 -0.90 19.11
N MET A 294 19.22 0.38 19.45
CA MET A 294 19.75 1.39 18.53
C MET A 294 21.24 1.21 18.20
N ASP A 295 22.01 0.60 19.10
CA ASP A 295 23.44 0.34 18.86
C ASP A 295 23.63 -0.75 17.80
N ALA A 296 22.83 -1.82 17.82
CA ALA A 296 22.81 -2.83 16.78
C ALA A 296 22.35 -2.27 15.43
N ALA A 297 21.33 -1.39 15.42
CA ALA A 297 20.89 -0.70 14.21
C ALA A 297 22.01 0.17 13.61
N LYS A 298 22.81 0.84 14.45
CA LYS A 298 23.96 1.64 14.04
C LYS A 298 25.09 0.76 13.48
N MET A 299 25.40 -0.36 14.12
CA MET A 299 26.41 -1.31 13.61
C MET A 299 26.05 -1.84 12.22
N LEU A 300 24.77 -2.16 11.97
CA LEU A 300 24.31 -2.57 10.64
C LEU A 300 24.40 -1.46 9.60
N LEU A 301 24.22 -0.19 9.99
CA LEU A 301 24.39 0.94 9.10
C LEU A 301 25.87 1.12 8.70
N GLU A 302 26.78 0.96 9.65
CA GLU A 302 28.23 1.01 9.42
C GLU A 302 28.69 -0.16 8.53
N ASP A 303 28.18 -1.38 8.76
CA ASP A 303 28.43 -2.53 7.91
C ASP A 303 27.88 -2.33 6.48
N MET A 304 26.65 -1.84 6.34
CA MET A 304 26.05 -1.50 5.05
C MET A 304 26.94 -0.55 4.23
N GLN A 305 27.53 0.45 4.90
CA GLN A 305 28.47 1.38 4.27
C GLN A 305 29.80 0.72 3.92
N ALA A 306 30.33 -0.15 4.79
CA ALA A 306 31.58 -0.88 4.57
C ALA A 306 31.48 -1.85 3.38
N GLN A 307 30.31 -2.46 3.18
CA GLN A 307 30.01 -3.31 2.01
C GLN A 307 29.72 -2.51 0.72
N GLY A 308 29.76 -1.17 0.77
CA GLY A 308 29.49 -0.32 -0.39
C GLY A 308 28.02 -0.28 -0.81
N VAL A 309 27.10 -0.74 0.04
CA VAL A 309 25.66 -0.65 -0.22
C VAL A 309 25.21 0.79 0.08
N GLY A 310 24.70 1.47 -0.94
CA GLY A 310 24.34 2.89 -0.85
C GLY A 310 23.28 3.16 0.23
N ILE A 311 23.60 4.05 1.18
CA ILE A 311 22.63 4.53 2.17
C ILE A 311 21.69 5.52 1.48
N ASN A 312 20.39 5.26 1.54
CA ASN A 312 19.37 6.17 1.03
C ASN A 312 18.68 6.96 2.15
N GLN A 313 17.79 7.87 1.75
CA GLN A 313 16.97 8.65 2.67
C GLN A 313 16.06 7.79 3.56
N ILE A 314 15.59 6.62 3.08
CA ILE A 314 14.69 5.73 3.83
C ILE A 314 15.40 5.17 5.08
N VAL A 315 16.68 4.77 4.95
CA VAL A 315 17.46 4.24 6.07
C VAL A 315 17.70 5.31 7.13
N PHE A 316 18.04 6.54 6.73
CA PHE A 316 18.18 7.66 7.66
C PHE A 316 16.86 8.01 8.36
N ASN A 317 15.75 8.06 7.61
CA ASN A 317 14.41 8.28 8.17
C ASN A 317 14.04 7.21 9.19
N THR A 318 14.41 5.96 8.93
CA THR A 318 14.22 4.83 9.85
C THR A 318 15.02 5.00 11.13
N MET A 319 16.29 5.41 11.04
CA MET A 319 17.14 5.67 12.21
C MET A 319 16.63 6.85 13.04
N ILE A 320 16.25 7.94 12.39
CA ILE A 320 15.67 9.13 13.04
C ILE A 320 14.38 8.77 13.78
N ASP A 321 13.44 8.07 13.12
CA ASP A 321 12.21 7.59 13.75
C ASP A 321 12.49 6.66 14.94
N GLY A 322 13.44 5.74 14.78
CA GLY A 322 13.90 4.86 15.87
C GLY A 322 14.39 5.64 17.10
N TYR A 323 15.31 6.58 16.91
CA TYR A 323 15.83 7.42 17.99
C TYR A 323 14.75 8.28 18.63
N CYS A 324 13.87 8.91 17.83
CA CYS A 324 12.77 9.73 18.34
C CYS A 324 11.78 8.91 19.19
N ARG A 325 11.45 7.67 18.79
CA ARG A 325 10.54 6.80 19.56
C ARG A 325 11.13 6.36 20.90
N LYS A 326 12.45 6.25 20.99
CA LYS A 326 13.18 5.91 22.22
C LYS A 326 13.58 7.15 23.04
N ASN A 327 13.03 8.32 22.70
CA ASN A 327 13.30 9.60 23.36
C ASN A 327 14.78 10.02 23.33
N MET A 328 15.56 9.50 22.37
CA MET A 328 16.97 9.83 22.13
C MET A 328 17.08 10.90 21.03
N VAL A 329 16.36 12.01 21.20
CA VAL A 329 16.21 13.02 20.14
C VAL A 329 17.53 13.71 19.75
N ASP A 330 18.49 13.81 20.66
CA ASP A 330 19.82 14.34 20.36
C ASP A 330 20.55 13.50 19.30
N LYS A 331 20.54 12.17 19.44
CA LYS A 331 21.09 11.26 18.43
C LYS A 331 20.34 11.39 17.10
N ALA A 332 19.04 11.63 17.12
CA ALA A 332 18.26 11.87 15.90
C ALA A 332 18.69 13.17 15.19
N LEU A 333 18.99 14.23 15.96
CA LEU A 333 19.53 15.49 15.43
C LEU A 333 20.98 15.35 14.92
N GLU A 334 21.80 14.50 15.54
CA GLU A 334 23.13 14.16 15.01
C GLU A 334 23.01 13.48 13.64
N VAL A 335 22.10 12.52 13.49
CA VAL A 335 21.82 11.88 12.19
C VAL A 335 21.35 12.91 11.16
N LYS A 336 20.45 13.83 11.55
CA LYS A 336 20.04 14.95 10.67
C LYS A 336 21.25 15.74 10.15
N MET A 337 22.19 16.09 11.03
CA MET A 337 23.40 16.83 10.63
C MET A 337 24.29 16.04 9.67
N ILE A 338 24.40 14.72 9.86
CA ILE A 338 25.15 13.85 8.94
C ILE A 338 24.49 13.85 7.55
N VAL A 339 23.17 13.70 7.48
CA VAL A 339 22.40 13.70 6.23
C VAL A 339 22.56 15.02 5.47
N GLU A 340 22.47 16.15 6.18
CA GLU A 340 22.69 17.47 5.58
C GLU A 340 24.13 17.66 5.08
N LYS A 341 25.14 17.16 5.81
CA LYS A 341 26.56 17.21 5.38
C LYS A 341 26.84 16.35 4.15
N MET A 342 26.07 15.28 3.95
CA MET A 342 26.13 14.45 2.74
C MET A 342 25.45 15.11 1.54
N GLY A 343 24.85 16.31 1.70
CA GLY A 343 24.13 17.00 0.64
C GLY A 343 22.75 16.43 0.33
N ILE A 344 22.21 15.59 1.21
CA ILE A 344 20.87 15.02 1.05
C ILE A 344 19.84 16.02 1.60
N GLU A 345 18.90 16.42 0.75
CA GLU A 345 17.79 17.29 1.16
C GLU A 345 16.77 16.51 2.01
N LEU A 346 16.42 17.07 3.16
CA LEU A 346 15.45 16.47 4.07
C LEU A 346 14.03 16.64 3.53
N ASP A 347 13.25 15.57 3.56
CA ASP A 347 11.84 15.59 3.17
C ASP A 347 10.93 16.01 4.33
N VAL A 348 9.65 16.25 4.00
CA VAL A 348 8.61 16.56 4.97
C VAL A 348 8.47 15.48 6.07
N TYR A 349 8.74 14.22 5.74
CA TYR A 349 8.67 13.13 6.70
C TYR A 349 9.74 13.25 7.78
N THR A 350 10.98 13.56 7.39
CA THR A 350 12.12 13.73 8.30
C THR A 350 11.87 14.85 9.30
N TYR A 351 11.47 16.02 8.79
CA TYR A 351 11.15 17.20 9.62
C TYR A 351 10.04 16.90 10.63
N ASN A 352 8.95 16.27 10.18
CA ASN A 352 7.83 15.92 11.05
C ASN A 352 8.21 14.89 12.12
N THR A 353 9.03 13.91 11.77
CA THR A 353 9.48 12.86 12.70
C THR A 353 10.31 13.47 13.82
N LEU A 354 11.28 14.33 13.48
CA LEU A 354 12.10 15.04 14.45
C LEU A 354 11.29 16.01 15.31
N ALA A 355 10.38 16.80 14.71
CA ALA A 355 9.51 17.71 15.45
C ALA A 355 8.60 16.96 16.43
N CYS A 356 8.07 15.79 16.04
CA CYS A 356 7.32 14.91 16.93
C CYS A 356 8.20 14.36 18.07
N GLY A 357 9.44 13.97 17.76
CA GLY A 357 10.43 13.53 18.76
C GLY A 357 10.77 14.62 19.77
N LEU A 358 11.06 15.83 19.30
CA LEU A 358 11.35 17.01 20.12
C LEU A 358 10.16 17.37 21.03
N ARG A 359 8.94 17.35 20.48
CA ARG A 359 7.71 17.56 21.27
C ARG A 359 7.57 16.52 22.38
N ARG A 360 7.86 15.24 22.13
CA ARG A 360 7.82 14.16 23.14
C ARG A 360 8.90 14.35 24.21
N ALA A 361 10.05 14.90 23.84
CA ALA A 361 11.13 15.27 24.76
C ALA A 361 10.88 16.62 25.47
N ASN A 362 9.69 17.22 25.33
CA ASN A 362 9.32 18.53 25.87
C ASN A 362 10.21 19.70 25.40
N ARG A 363 10.87 19.56 24.23
CA ARG A 363 11.71 20.58 23.58
C ARG A 363 10.92 21.31 22.49
N MET A 364 9.84 21.95 22.92
CA MET A 364 8.83 22.52 22.02
C MET A 364 9.34 23.68 21.15
N ASP A 365 10.21 24.53 21.69
CA ASP A 365 10.82 25.65 20.94
C ASP A 365 11.68 25.16 19.77
N GLU A 366 12.48 24.11 20.00
CA GLU A 366 13.28 23.49 18.94
C GLU A 366 12.40 22.83 17.87
N ALA A 367 11.28 22.21 18.27
CA ALA A 367 10.33 21.63 17.33
C ALA A 367 9.70 22.69 16.43
N LYS A 368 9.31 23.85 16.98
CA LYS A 368 8.81 25.00 16.21
C LYS A 368 9.86 25.53 15.25
N ASN A 369 11.07 25.81 15.75
CA ASN A 369 12.17 26.32 14.93
C ASN A 369 12.48 25.36 13.78
N LEU A 370 12.46 24.05 14.04
CA LEU A 370 12.68 23.04 13.02
C LEU A 370 11.61 23.07 11.90
N LEU A 371 10.34 23.28 12.26
CA LEU A 371 9.24 23.41 11.28
C LEU A 371 9.25 24.77 10.55
N HIS A 372 9.80 25.82 11.16
CA HIS A 372 10.07 27.08 10.45
C HIS A 372 11.20 26.93 9.42
N ILE A 373 12.32 26.29 9.79
CA ILE A 373 13.42 25.99 8.86
C ILE A 373 12.93 25.14 7.68
N MET A 374 12.01 24.20 7.91
CA MET A 374 11.38 23.41 6.84
C MET A 374 10.71 24.32 5.79
N ILE A 375 9.99 25.34 6.23
CA ILE A 375 9.31 26.31 5.35
C ILE A 375 10.34 27.18 4.62
N GLU A 376 11.37 27.66 5.33
CA GLU A 376 12.45 28.48 4.75
C GLU A 376 13.23 27.74 3.65
N LYS A 377 13.42 26.43 3.81
CA LYS A 377 14.02 25.56 2.78
C LYS A 377 13.05 25.19 1.64
N GLY A 378 11.84 25.75 1.61
CA GLY A 378 10.86 25.51 0.56
C GLY A 378 10.14 24.16 0.66
N VAL A 379 10.32 23.41 1.75
CA VAL A 379 9.62 22.14 1.98
C VAL A 379 8.22 22.46 2.50
N ARG A 380 7.19 22.10 1.72
CA ARG A 380 5.79 22.44 2.04
C ARG A 380 5.28 21.66 3.26
N PRO A 381 4.77 22.33 4.31
CA PRO A 381 4.11 21.69 5.43
C PRO A 381 2.93 20.83 4.99
N ASN A 382 2.76 19.66 5.60
CA ASN A 382 1.59 18.81 5.39
C ASN A 382 0.72 18.77 6.66
N HIS A 383 -0.35 17.95 6.63
CA HIS A 383 -1.26 17.82 7.76
C HIS A 383 -0.57 17.41 9.08
N VAL A 384 0.51 16.63 9.03
CA VAL A 384 1.29 16.23 10.22
C VAL A 384 2.07 17.43 10.76
N SER A 385 2.71 18.23 9.89
CA SER A 385 3.44 19.44 10.27
C SER A 385 2.53 20.43 11.03
N TYR A 386 1.35 20.72 10.47
CA TYR A 386 0.38 21.58 11.12
C TYR A 386 -0.17 20.99 12.42
N THR A 387 -0.50 19.70 12.44
CA THR A 387 -1.01 19.03 13.65
C THR A 387 0.04 19.07 14.77
N THR A 388 1.33 18.93 14.46
CA THR A 388 2.42 19.06 15.43
C THR A 388 2.54 20.49 15.96
N LEU A 389 2.51 21.52 15.11
CA LEU A 389 2.53 22.92 15.55
C LEU A 389 1.32 23.25 16.44
N ILE A 390 0.12 22.83 16.01
CA ILE A 390 -1.11 23.00 16.79
C ILE A 390 -0.96 22.34 18.16
N SER A 391 -0.46 21.09 18.21
CA SER A 391 -0.22 20.39 19.49
C SER A 391 0.75 21.13 20.39
N ILE A 392 1.78 21.76 19.83
CA ILE A 392 2.74 22.56 20.62
C ILE A 392 2.04 23.78 21.21
N HIS A 393 1.34 24.57 20.40
CA HIS A 393 0.61 25.75 20.90
C HIS A 393 -0.48 25.39 21.91
N CYS A 394 -1.18 24.26 21.73
CA CYS A 394 -2.14 23.76 22.71
C CYS A 394 -1.50 23.45 24.07
N ASN A 395 -0.30 22.85 24.08
CA ASN A 395 0.44 22.53 25.30
C ASN A 395 0.96 23.78 26.02
N GLU A 396 1.28 24.84 25.27
CA GLU A 396 1.69 26.14 25.82
C GLU A 396 0.51 27.00 26.29
N GLY A 397 -0.72 26.58 26.00
CA GLY A 397 -1.95 27.33 26.32
C GLY A 397 -2.31 28.42 25.30
N ASP A 398 -1.53 28.59 24.23
CA ASP A 398 -1.82 29.54 23.14
C ASP A 398 -2.88 28.97 22.18
N MET A 399 -4.11 28.90 22.68
CA MET A 399 -5.26 28.41 21.91
C MET A 399 -5.67 29.36 20.77
N VAL A 400 -5.22 30.62 20.80
CA VAL A 400 -5.48 31.60 19.74
C VAL A 400 -4.70 31.21 18.49
N GLU A 401 -3.39 30.97 18.65
CA GLU A 401 -2.53 30.57 17.56
C GLU A 401 -2.84 29.16 17.06
N ALA A 402 -3.11 28.21 17.98
CA ALA A 402 -3.57 26.87 17.62
C ALA A 402 -4.81 26.91 16.70
N ARG A 403 -5.80 27.74 17.03
CA ARG A 403 -7.02 27.93 16.21
C ARG A 403 -6.76 28.67 14.90
N ARG A 404 -5.77 29.57 14.85
CA ARG A 404 -5.34 30.24 13.61
C ARG A 404 -4.71 29.22 12.66
N LEU A 405 -3.78 28.41 13.15
CA LEU A 405 -3.13 27.35 12.38
C LEU A 405 -4.15 26.35 11.85
N PHE A 406 -5.07 25.87 12.70
CA PHE A 406 -6.14 24.95 12.32
C PHE A 406 -6.97 25.45 11.12
N ARG A 407 -7.39 26.73 11.14
CA ARG A 407 -8.17 27.34 10.05
C ARG A 407 -7.35 27.53 8.78
N ASN A 408 -6.07 27.85 8.94
CA ASN A 408 -5.19 28.10 7.80
C ASN A 408 -4.73 26.80 7.10
N MET A 409 -4.93 25.62 7.69
CA MET A 409 -4.53 24.35 7.08
C MET A 409 -5.13 24.19 5.68
N GLU A 410 -6.45 24.36 5.55
CA GLU A 410 -7.17 24.11 4.30
C GLU A 410 -6.71 25.07 3.19
N GLY A 411 -6.48 26.34 3.52
CA GLY A 411 -5.96 27.35 2.59
C GLY A 411 -4.53 27.08 2.12
N ASN A 412 -3.76 26.29 2.88
CA ASN A 412 -2.40 25.87 2.52
C ASN A 412 -2.33 24.46 1.93
N GLY A 413 -3.47 23.88 1.54
CA GLY A 413 -3.54 22.58 0.86
C GLY A 413 -3.49 21.37 1.80
N ALA A 414 -3.64 21.55 3.11
CA ALA A 414 -3.73 20.46 4.09
C ALA A 414 -5.12 20.42 4.73
N LYS A 415 -5.83 19.30 4.70
CA LYS A 415 -7.11 19.18 5.40
C LYS A 415 -6.89 18.69 6.85
N PRO A 416 -7.57 19.26 7.85
CA PRO A 416 -7.57 18.71 9.20
C PRO A 416 -8.02 17.24 9.19
N SER A 417 -7.24 16.37 9.83
CA SER A 417 -7.58 14.96 9.98
C SER A 417 -8.30 14.72 11.31
N LEU A 418 -8.80 13.50 11.51
CA LEU A 418 -9.32 13.04 12.82
C LEU A 418 -8.34 13.33 13.97
N VAL A 419 -7.04 13.10 13.74
CA VAL A 419 -5.98 13.39 14.71
C VAL A 419 -5.88 14.89 15.00
N THR A 420 -6.00 15.75 13.99
CA THR A 420 -5.97 17.21 14.17
C THR A 420 -7.13 17.69 15.04
N TYR A 421 -8.35 17.17 14.82
CA TYR A 421 -9.51 17.47 15.67
C TYR A 421 -9.29 16.98 17.11
N ASN A 422 -8.79 15.76 17.29
CA ASN A 422 -8.48 15.21 18.61
C ASN A 422 -7.44 16.06 19.36
N VAL A 423 -6.41 16.57 18.69
CA VAL A 423 -5.41 17.48 19.28
C VAL A 423 -6.05 18.79 19.73
N MET A 424 -6.93 19.39 18.92
CA MET A 424 -7.65 20.61 19.30
C MET A 424 -8.57 20.38 20.51
N MET A 425 -9.30 19.25 20.51
CA MET A 425 -10.18 18.87 21.62
C MET A 425 -9.40 18.69 22.92
N ASP A 426 -8.31 17.91 22.90
CA ASP A 426 -7.41 17.72 24.04
C ASP A 426 -6.82 19.05 24.53
N GLY A 427 -6.38 19.91 23.60
CA GLY A 427 -5.90 21.25 23.90
C GLY A 427 -6.94 22.12 24.61
N TYR A 428 -8.19 22.13 24.15
CA TYR A 428 -9.27 22.86 24.82
C TYR A 428 -9.57 22.29 26.21
N ILE A 429 -9.55 20.96 26.37
CA ILE A 429 -9.83 20.30 27.64
C ILE A 429 -8.76 20.64 28.68
N LYS A 430 -7.47 20.53 28.32
CA LYS A 430 -6.34 20.87 29.18
C LYS A 430 -6.33 22.34 29.60
N ASN A 431 -6.79 23.23 28.71
CA ASN A 431 -6.93 24.66 28.99
C ASN A 431 -8.32 25.04 29.55
N GLY A 432 -9.08 24.07 30.10
CA GLY A 432 -10.33 24.31 30.83
C GLY A 432 -11.57 24.66 29.99
N SER A 433 -11.44 24.67 28.66
CA SER A 433 -12.47 25.13 27.71
C SER A 433 -13.28 23.97 27.10
N ILE A 434 -13.81 23.07 27.93
CA ILE A 434 -14.51 21.84 27.48
C ILE A 434 -15.66 22.10 26.49
N ARG A 435 -16.39 23.21 26.64
CA ARG A 435 -17.48 23.58 25.70
C ARG A 435 -17.00 23.73 24.26
N GLU A 436 -15.77 24.20 24.05
CA GLU A 436 -15.18 24.29 22.72
C GLU A 436 -14.75 22.92 22.20
N ALA A 437 -14.27 22.02 23.08
CA ALA A 437 -14.00 20.63 22.70
C ALA A 437 -15.28 19.90 22.20
N GLU A 438 -16.41 20.08 22.88
CA GLU A 438 -17.71 19.55 22.42
C GLU A 438 -18.15 20.15 21.07
N ARG A 439 -17.86 21.44 20.83
CA ARG A 439 -18.13 22.08 19.53
C ARG A 439 -17.28 21.47 18.42
N PHE A 440 -16.00 21.20 18.69
CA PHE A 440 -15.10 20.54 17.74
C PHE A 440 -15.57 19.11 17.40
N LYS A 441 -16.08 18.33 18.38
CA LYS A 441 -16.73 17.03 18.10
C LYS A 441 -17.90 17.16 17.12
N LYS A 442 -18.78 18.14 17.35
CA LYS A 442 -19.93 18.37 16.43
C LYS A 442 -19.49 18.85 15.05
N GLU A 443 -18.40 19.61 14.97
CA GLU A 443 -17.85 20.07 13.70
C GLU A 443 -17.26 18.91 12.88
N MET A 444 -16.48 18.02 13.52
CA MET A 444 -15.91 16.86 12.81
C MET A 444 -16.99 15.92 12.28
N GLU A 445 -18.06 15.67 13.04
CA GLU A 445 -19.22 14.88 12.60
C GLU A 445 -19.90 15.50 11.39
N LYS A 446 -20.09 16.83 11.39
CA LYS A 446 -20.66 17.56 10.24
C LYS A 446 -19.79 17.48 8.98
N LYS A 447 -18.47 17.34 9.14
CA LYS A 447 -17.53 17.11 8.03
C LYS A 447 -17.45 15.64 7.61
N GLY A 448 -18.26 14.75 8.18
CA GLY A 448 -18.29 13.32 7.86
C GLY A 448 -17.17 12.51 8.50
N LEU A 449 -16.46 13.07 9.49
CA LEU A 449 -15.48 12.34 10.29
C LEU A 449 -16.19 11.68 11.47
N VAL A 450 -15.96 10.38 11.67
CA VAL A 450 -16.51 9.62 12.80
C VAL A 450 -15.57 9.78 14.00
N PRO A 451 -16.04 10.28 15.15
CA PRO A 451 -15.25 10.31 16.38
C PRO A 451 -14.76 8.91 16.77
N ASP A 452 -13.49 8.81 17.14
CA ASP A 452 -12.88 7.54 17.54
C ASP A 452 -12.77 7.40 19.06
N VAL A 453 -12.18 6.28 19.48
CA VAL A 453 -11.90 5.99 20.89
C VAL A 453 -11.13 7.13 21.56
N TYR A 454 -10.22 7.82 20.85
CA TYR A 454 -9.45 8.92 21.41
C TYR A 454 -10.30 10.20 21.56
N SER A 455 -11.18 10.49 20.60
CA SER A 455 -12.13 11.62 20.68
C SER A 455 -13.01 11.51 21.94
N TYR A 456 -13.60 10.33 22.15
CA TYR A 456 -14.46 10.07 23.30
C TYR A 456 -13.67 10.02 24.61
N ALA A 457 -12.52 9.32 24.64
CA ALA A 457 -11.69 9.23 25.84
C ALA A 457 -11.23 10.62 26.32
N ALA A 458 -10.86 11.52 25.41
CA ALA A 458 -10.51 12.90 25.75
C ALA A 458 -11.67 13.62 26.45
N LEU A 459 -12.88 13.58 25.87
CA LEU A 459 -14.07 14.22 26.45
C LEU A 459 -14.47 13.61 27.79
N ILE A 460 -14.49 12.28 27.88
CA ILE A 460 -14.78 11.54 29.13
C ILE A 460 -13.82 11.98 30.22
N HIS A 461 -12.51 11.92 29.95
CA HIS A 461 -11.48 12.37 30.89
C HIS A 461 -11.66 13.84 31.29
N GLY A 462 -11.89 14.72 30.31
CA GLY A 462 -12.13 16.15 30.56
C GLY A 462 -13.33 16.40 31.49
N HIS A 463 -14.46 15.73 31.23
CA HIS A 463 -15.64 15.87 32.07
C HIS A 463 -15.46 15.28 33.47
N CYS A 464 -14.74 14.16 33.61
CA CYS A 464 -14.40 13.57 34.91
C CYS A 464 -13.50 14.50 35.74
N VAL A 465 -12.46 15.09 35.13
CA VAL A 465 -11.56 16.03 35.83
C VAL A 465 -12.30 17.29 36.27
N ASN A 466 -13.32 17.72 35.53
CA ASN A 466 -14.14 18.88 35.86
C ASN A 466 -15.36 18.56 36.75
N GLY A 467 -15.45 17.35 37.33
CA GLY A 467 -16.52 16.96 38.26
C GLY A 467 -17.91 16.91 37.61
N LYS A 468 -17.97 16.59 36.31
CA LYS A 468 -19.21 16.43 35.54
C LYS A 468 -19.34 14.99 35.08
N VAL A 469 -19.23 14.04 36.01
CA VAL A 469 -19.12 12.61 35.67
C VAL A 469 -20.37 12.08 34.97
N ASP A 470 -21.57 12.61 35.25
CA ASP A 470 -22.79 12.25 34.50
C ASP A 470 -22.70 12.56 33.01
N VAL A 471 -22.03 13.65 32.64
CA VAL A 471 -21.81 13.99 31.22
C VAL A 471 -20.79 13.03 30.61
N ALA A 472 -19.76 12.65 31.36
CA ALA A 472 -18.79 11.66 30.94
C ALA A 472 -19.43 10.28 30.68
N LEU A 473 -20.33 9.84 31.57
CA LEU A 473 -21.10 8.60 31.41
C LEU A 473 -21.97 8.60 30.15
N ARG A 474 -22.61 9.74 29.82
CA ARG A 474 -23.36 9.88 28.56
C ARG A 474 -22.47 9.73 27.33
N PHE A 475 -21.29 10.34 27.33
CA PHE A 475 -20.34 10.18 26.21
C PHE A 475 -19.81 8.75 26.10
N PHE A 476 -19.64 8.05 27.22
CA PHE A 476 -19.24 6.65 27.23
C PHE A 476 -20.31 5.72 26.66
N GLU A 477 -21.58 5.98 26.94
CA GLU A 477 -22.68 5.22 26.37
C GLU A 477 -22.85 5.52 24.86
N GLU A 478 -22.70 6.79 24.46
CA GLU A 478 -22.68 7.19 23.05
C GLU A 478 -21.54 6.50 22.28
N MET A 479 -20.37 6.38 22.89
CA MET A 479 -19.23 5.64 22.33
C MET A 479 -19.58 4.17 22.05
N LYS A 480 -20.28 3.49 22.96
CA LYS A 480 -20.74 2.12 22.77
C LYS A 480 -21.77 2.01 21.64
N GLN A 481 -22.74 2.93 21.60
CA GLN A 481 -23.81 2.95 20.59
C GLN A 481 -23.29 3.21 19.17
N THR A 482 -22.21 3.99 19.04
CA THR A 482 -21.55 4.25 17.76
C THR A 482 -20.63 3.11 17.29
N GLY A 483 -20.57 2.00 18.04
CA GLY A 483 -19.77 0.82 17.71
C GLY A 483 -18.29 0.94 18.10
N SER A 484 -17.89 2.00 18.81
CA SER A 484 -16.54 2.15 19.33
C SER A 484 -16.38 1.37 20.64
N LYS A 485 -15.44 0.41 20.67
CA LYS A 485 -15.16 -0.35 21.88
C LYS A 485 -14.38 0.50 22.89
N PRO A 486 -14.89 0.69 24.13
CA PRO A 486 -14.14 1.37 25.17
C PRO A 486 -12.78 0.72 25.41
N ASN A 487 -11.76 1.53 25.71
CA ASN A 487 -10.44 1.05 26.11
C ASN A 487 -10.22 1.25 27.62
N ILE A 488 -9.12 0.69 28.13
CA ILE A 488 -8.73 0.81 29.54
C ILE A 488 -8.68 2.27 30.03
N VAL A 489 -8.26 3.21 29.18
CA VAL A 489 -8.14 4.63 29.52
C VAL A 489 -9.52 5.25 29.78
N ALA A 490 -10.52 4.95 28.96
CA ALA A 490 -11.89 5.45 29.14
C ALA A 490 -12.53 4.93 30.43
N TYR A 491 -12.38 3.61 30.70
CA TYR A 491 -12.83 3.01 31.96
C TYR A 491 -12.14 3.62 33.18
N THR A 492 -10.82 3.76 33.13
CA THR A 492 -10.01 4.34 34.22
C THR A 492 -10.40 5.78 34.53
N ALA A 493 -10.62 6.59 33.50
CA ALA A 493 -11.06 7.97 33.67
C ALA A 493 -12.43 8.07 34.38
N LEU A 494 -13.40 7.24 33.99
CA LEU A 494 -14.73 7.21 34.61
C LEU A 494 -14.68 6.69 36.04
N ILE A 495 -13.99 5.58 36.28
CA ILE A 495 -13.86 4.97 37.61
C ILE A 495 -13.17 5.96 38.56
N SER A 496 -12.11 6.63 38.11
CA SER A 496 -11.47 7.71 38.88
C SER A 496 -12.39 8.90 39.12
N GLY A 497 -13.19 9.30 38.13
CA GLY A 497 -14.19 10.36 38.26
C GLY A 497 -15.27 10.03 39.29
N LEU A 498 -15.88 8.85 39.18
CA LEU A 498 -16.91 8.34 40.10
C LEU A 498 -16.38 8.18 41.52
N ALA A 499 -15.15 7.66 41.67
CA ALA A 499 -14.47 7.56 42.94
C ALA A 499 -14.31 8.94 43.62
N LYS A 500 -13.91 9.97 42.85
CA LYS A 500 -13.77 11.34 43.36
C LYS A 500 -15.10 11.98 43.75
N GLU A 501 -16.20 11.63 43.09
CA GLU A 501 -17.56 12.07 43.44
C GLU A 501 -18.18 11.25 44.59
N GLY A 502 -17.52 10.17 45.05
CA GLY A 502 -18.04 9.28 46.10
C GLY A 502 -19.12 8.30 45.63
N ARG A 503 -19.20 8.04 44.32
CA ARG A 503 -20.15 7.09 43.70
C ARG A 503 -19.51 5.71 43.55
N SER A 504 -19.09 5.12 44.67
CA SER A 504 -18.30 3.89 44.71
C SER A 504 -19.00 2.71 44.03
N GLU A 505 -20.32 2.55 44.20
CA GLU A 505 -21.08 1.43 43.64
C GLU A 505 -21.03 1.41 42.10
N GLU A 506 -21.24 2.57 41.46
CA GLU A 506 -21.14 2.70 39.99
C GLU A 506 -19.71 2.51 39.49
N ALA A 507 -18.70 2.91 40.29
CA ALA A 507 -17.30 2.68 39.96
C ALA A 507 -16.97 1.17 39.94
N PHE A 508 -17.49 0.38 40.89
CA PHE A 508 -17.34 -1.07 40.90
C PHE A 508 -18.10 -1.75 39.75
N GLN A 509 -19.31 -1.28 39.42
CA GLN A 509 -20.04 -1.80 38.26
C GLN A 509 -19.28 -1.57 36.94
N LEU A 510 -18.66 -0.40 36.75
CA LEU A 510 -17.82 -0.15 35.58
C LEU A 510 -16.56 -1.03 35.56
N TYR A 511 -15.99 -1.35 36.72
CA TYR A 511 -14.87 -2.28 36.81
C TYR A 511 -15.25 -3.70 36.38
N ASP A 512 -16.41 -4.19 36.82
CA ASP A 512 -16.91 -5.52 36.41
C ASP A 512 -17.22 -5.56 34.90
N ASN A 513 -17.79 -4.48 34.36
CA ASN A 513 -18.01 -4.34 32.92
C ASN A 513 -16.69 -4.37 32.13
N MET A 514 -15.64 -3.72 32.63
CA MET A 514 -14.32 -3.73 32.01
C MET A 514 -13.72 -5.14 31.95
N LEU A 515 -13.87 -5.92 33.02
CA LEU A 515 -13.44 -7.33 33.06
C LEU A 515 -14.28 -8.19 32.09
N GLY A 516 -15.59 -7.96 32.03
CA GLY A 516 -16.49 -8.61 31.06
C GLY A 516 -16.11 -8.33 29.60
N ASP A 517 -15.58 -7.14 29.32
CA ASP A 517 -15.05 -6.76 28.00
C ASP A 517 -13.65 -7.35 27.70
N GLY A 518 -13.05 -8.12 28.63
CA GLY A 518 -11.76 -8.78 28.47
C GLY A 518 -10.55 -7.86 28.60
N LEU A 519 -10.71 -6.68 29.20
CA LEU A 519 -9.64 -5.72 29.43
C LEU A 519 -8.95 -5.98 30.77
N ILE A 520 -7.62 -5.88 30.79
CA ILE A 520 -6.80 -6.08 32.00
C ILE A 520 -6.65 -4.74 32.73
N PRO A 521 -7.03 -4.64 34.01
CA PRO A 521 -6.77 -3.46 34.85
C PRO A 521 -5.29 -3.06 34.88
N ASP A 522 -5.01 -1.76 34.96
CA ASP A 522 -3.67 -1.24 35.23
C ASP A 522 -3.53 -0.77 36.68
N ASP A 523 -2.30 -0.51 37.13
CA ASP A 523 -2.00 -0.07 38.50
C ASP A 523 -2.70 1.25 38.86
N THR A 524 -2.99 2.09 37.87
CA THR A 524 -3.67 3.37 38.07
C THR A 524 -5.15 3.18 38.40
N LEU A 525 -5.79 2.18 37.79
CA LEU A 525 -7.16 1.81 38.07
C LEU A 525 -7.35 1.27 39.50
N TYR A 526 -6.46 0.37 39.95
CA TYR A 526 -6.51 -0.14 41.32
C TYR A 526 -6.35 0.97 42.35
N SER A 527 -5.43 1.90 42.10
CA SER A 527 -5.22 3.07 42.96
C SER A 527 -6.47 3.95 43.07
N ALA A 528 -7.21 4.13 41.96
CA ALA A 528 -8.47 4.89 41.94
C ALA A 528 -9.59 4.21 42.74
N LEU A 529 -9.74 2.88 42.63
CA LEU A 529 -10.72 2.10 43.39
C LEU A 529 -10.42 2.07 44.89
N VAL A 530 -9.15 1.92 45.28
CA VAL A 530 -8.76 1.98 46.70
C VAL A 530 -9.04 3.37 47.28
N GLY A 531 -8.81 4.43 46.50
CA GLY A 531 -9.18 5.80 46.87
C GLY A 531 -10.67 5.97 47.17
N SER A 532 -11.56 5.32 46.38
CA SER A 532 -13.01 5.42 46.57
C SER A 532 -13.48 4.81 47.90
N LEU A 533 -12.86 3.70 48.31
CA LEU A 533 -13.17 3.01 49.58
C LEU A 533 -12.80 3.83 50.82
N HIS A 534 -11.83 4.75 50.72
CA HIS A 534 -11.45 5.64 51.81
C HIS A 534 -12.32 6.90 51.90
N SER A 535 -12.90 7.37 50.78
CA SER A 535 -13.84 8.51 50.77
C SER A 535 -15.22 8.20 51.35
N ASP A 536 -15.65 6.93 51.35
CA ASP A 536 -16.97 6.51 51.84
C ASP A 536 -17.15 6.63 53.38
N LYS A 537 -16.06 6.75 54.15
CA LYS A 537 -16.12 6.77 55.63
C LYS A 537 -16.58 8.09 56.26
N ARG A 538 -17.04 9.09 55.51
CA ARG A 538 -17.51 10.39 56.05
C ARG A 538 -19.03 10.61 56.08
N LYS A 539 -19.87 9.60 55.82
CA LYS A 539 -21.35 9.73 55.89
C LYS A 539 -22.10 8.79 56.82
N ASN A 540 -21.42 8.09 57.74
CA ASN A 540 -22.12 7.43 58.86
C ASN A 540 -22.23 8.38 60.06
N VAL A 541 -23.27 9.20 60.07
CA VAL A 541 -23.76 9.83 61.30
C VAL A 541 -24.30 8.71 62.19
N LEU A 542 -23.56 8.37 63.24
CA LEU A 542 -24.05 7.54 64.34
C LEU A 542 -25.24 8.26 65.00
N PRO A 543 -26.40 7.61 65.19
CA PRO A 543 -27.40 8.13 66.11
C PRO A 543 -26.83 8.05 67.52
N GLN A 544 -26.64 9.22 68.15
CA GLN A 544 -26.32 9.29 69.57
C GLN A 544 -27.52 8.77 70.36
N THR A 545 -27.33 7.68 71.08
CA THR A 545 -28.19 7.25 72.18
C THR A 545 -28.13 8.27 73.31
N LYS A 546 -29.27 8.83 73.69
CA LYS A 546 -29.69 9.04 75.07
C LYS A 546 -31.21 9.02 75.16
#